data_AF-X0XC52-F1
#
_entry.id   AF-X0XC52-F1
#
_cell.length_a   1.000
_cell.length_b   1.000
_cell.length_c   1.000
_cell.angle_alpha   90.00
_cell.angle_beta   90.00
_cell.angle_gamma   90.00
#
_symmetry.space_group_name_H-M   'P 1'
#
loop_
_entity.id
_entity.type
_entity.pdbx_description
1 polymer ?
#
loop_
_entity_poly.entity_id
_entity_poly.type
_entity_poly.pdbx_seq_one_letter_code
_entity_poly.pdbx_strand_id
1 'polypeptide(L)'
;MNQPAKSTKPKIEELPREITDLVNVVEELPAEIRERIEPVLSRVVDSSKRRRRILQLVQDALSQLRLDMKYLMFDLEATRRERDDYRRQVEET
;
A
#
# COMPACT_ATOMS: atom_id res chain seq x y z
N MET A 1 2.30 27.88 3.84
CA MET A 1 3.45 27.04 4.26
C MET A 1 3.50 25.83 3.36
N ASN A 2 4.28 25.88 2.27
CA ASN A 2 4.35 24.81 1.26
C ASN A 2 5.18 23.64 1.80
N GLN A 3 4.57 22.48 2.03
CA GLN A 3 5.31 21.23 2.19
C GLN A 3 5.50 20.58 0.82
N PRO A 4 6.73 20.15 0.45
CA PRO A 4 6.96 19.51 -0.83
C PRO A 4 6.37 18.10 -0.80
N ALA A 5 5.72 17.74 -1.91
CA ALA A 5 5.17 16.42 -2.16
C ALA A 5 6.21 15.33 -1.82
N LYS A 6 5.85 14.41 -0.93
CA LYS A 6 6.62 13.18 -0.71
C LYS A 6 6.67 12.43 -2.04
N SER A 7 7.82 12.51 -2.70
CA SER A 7 8.14 11.71 -3.87
C SER A 7 8.14 10.24 -3.47
N THR A 8 7.00 9.57 -3.63
CA THR A 8 6.90 8.11 -3.62
C THR A 8 7.61 7.60 -4.87
N LYS A 9 8.93 7.42 -4.77
CA LYS A 9 9.65 6.59 -5.75
C LYS A 9 8.97 5.22 -5.74
N PRO A 10 8.59 4.66 -6.91
CA PRO A 10 8.06 3.31 -6.95
C PRO A 10 9.16 2.39 -6.43
N LYS A 11 8.92 1.75 -5.27
CA LYS A 11 9.78 0.67 -4.80
C LYS A 11 9.71 -0.41 -5.87
N ILE A 12 10.83 -0.65 -6.53
CA ILE A 12 11.01 -1.71 -7.52
C ILE A 12 10.43 -2.99 -6.94
N GLU A 13 9.59 -3.67 -7.72
CA GLU A 13 8.90 -4.89 -7.33
C GLU A 13 9.92 -6.02 -7.11
N GLU A 14 10.54 -6.06 -5.94
CA GLU A 14 11.42 -7.16 -5.56
C GLU A 14 10.59 -8.44 -5.38
N LEU A 15 11.08 -9.56 -5.90
CA LEU A 15 10.50 -10.86 -5.59
C LEU A 15 10.84 -11.25 -4.16
N PRO A 16 10.02 -12.07 -3.47
CA PRO A 16 10.45 -12.73 -2.25
C PRO A 16 11.77 -13.46 -2.48
N ARG A 17 12.66 -13.40 -1.49
CA ARG A 17 14.00 -13.97 -1.59
C ARG A 17 13.96 -15.44 -1.99
N GLU A 18 13.03 -16.19 -1.44
CA GLU A 18 12.84 -17.62 -1.71
C GLU A 18 12.50 -17.90 -3.17
N ILE A 19 11.75 -17.00 -3.83
CA ILE A 19 11.41 -17.14 -5.25
C ILE A 19 12.63 -16.81 -6.11
N THR A 20 13.40 -15.77 -5.74
CA THR A 20 14.64 -15.44 -6.44
C THR A 20 15.64 -16.58 -6.34
N ASP A 21 15.83 -17.13 -5.14
CA ASP A 21 16.72 -18.28 -4.91
C ASP A 21 16.27 -19.50 -5.72
N LEU A 22 14.96 -19.77 -5.79
CA LEU A 22 14.40 -20.85 -6.60
C LEU A 22 14.66 -20.66 -8.10
N VAL A 23 14.53 -19.43 -8.61
CA VAL A 23 14.82 -19.12 -10.02
C VAL A 23 16.28 -19.42 -10.33
N ASN A 24 17.21 -18.94 -9.49
CA ASN A 24 18.64 -19.17 -9.66
C ASN A 24 18.98 -20.66 -9.70
N VAL A 25 18.41 -21.47 -8.79
CA VAL A 25 18.63 -22.92 -8.75
C VAL A 25 18.09 -23.60 -10.02
N VAL A 26 16.95 -23.15 -10.55
CA VAL A 26 16.37 -23.71 -11.78
C VAL A 26 17.20 -23.33 -13.01
N GLU A 27 17.85 -22.17 -13.04
CA GLU A 27 18.72 -21.75 -14.13
C GLU A 27 19.97 -22.63 -14.28
N GLU A 28 20.47 -23.20 -13.17
CA GLU A 28 21.61 -24.13 -13.12
C GLU A 28 21.29 -25.55 -13.63
N LEU A 29 20.01 -25.86 -13.87
CA LEU A 29 19.59 -27.18 -14.33
C LEU A 29 19.91 -27.42 -15.81
N PRO A 30 20.14 -28.69 -16.22
CA PRO A 30 20.22 -29.07 -17.63
C PRO A 30 19.00 -28.62 -18.43
N ALA A 31 19.22 -28.26 -19.70
CA ALA A 31 18.22 -27.63 -20.56
C ALA A 31 16.92 -28.44 -20.64
N GLU A 32 16.98 -29.77 -20.78
CA GLU A 32 15.78 -30.60 -20.92
C GLU A 32 14.90 -30.59 -19.66
N ILE A 33 15.52 -30.46 -18.49
CA ILE A 33 14.80 -30.39 -17.21
C ILE A 33 14.24 -28.99 -17.01
N ARG A 34 15.04 -27.96 -17.31
CA ARG A 34 14.65 -26.55 -17.19
C ARG A 34 13.43 -26.23 -18.05
N GLU A 35 13.41 -26.65 -19.32
CA GLU A 35 12.29 -26.42 -20.24
C GLU A 35 10.95 -26.95 -19.71
N ARG A 36 10.97 -28.03 -18.91
CA ARG A 36 9.76 -28.60 -18.31
C ARG A 36 9.28 -27.82 -17.09
N ILE A 37 10.19 -27.18 -16.35
CA ILE A 37 9.91 -26.51 -15.07
C ILE A 37 9.60 -25.03 -15.30
N GLU A 38 10.27 -24.40 -16.25
CA GLU A 38 10.22 -22.97 -16.52
C GLU A 38 8.79 -22.40 -16.71
N PRO A 39 7.86 -23.07 -17.41
CA PRO A 39 6.48 -22.58 -17.52
C PRO A 39 5.73 -22.59 -16.17
N VAL A 40 6.04 -23.53 -15.28
CA VAL A 40 5.41 -23.60 -13.95
C VAL A 40 6.02 -22.55 -13.03
N LEU A 41 7.34 -22.41 -13.06
CA LEU A 41 8.08 -21.39 -12.31
C LEU A 41 7.63 -19.97 -12.69
N SER A 42 7.49 -19.67 -13.99
CA SER A 42 6.99 -18.37 -14.46
C SER A 42 5.62 -18.05 -13.85
N ARG A 43 4.68 -19.02 -13.84
CA ARG A 43 3.36 -18.82 -13.24
C ARG A 43 3.44 -18.54 -11.74
N VAL A 44 4.36 -19.17 -11.01
CA VAL A 44 4.57 -18.93 -9.58
C VAL A 44 5.12 -17.51 -9.36
N VAL A 45 6.13 -17.12 -10.12
CA VAL A 45 6.74 -15.77 -10.09
C VAL A 45 5.67 -14.71 -10.36
N ASP A 46 4.87 -14.88 -11.41
CA ASP A 46 3.80 -13.94 -11.78
C ASP A 46 2.72 -13.86 -10.70
N SER A 47 2.32 -15.01 -10.15
CA SER A 47 1.34 -15.05 -9.07
C SER A 47 1.83 -14.32 -7.82
N SER A 48 3.13 -14.43 -7.51
CA SER A 48 3.75 -13.75 -6.37
C SER A 48 3.81 -12.24 -6.57
N LYS A 49 4.25 -11.77 -7.75
CA LYS A 49 4.22 -10.36 -8.14
C LYS A 49 2.80 -9.78 -8.03
N ARG A 50 1.80 -10.50 -8.56
CA ARG A 50 0.39 -10.08 -8.50
C ARG A 50 -0.11 -9.95 -7.07
N ARG A 51 0.18 -10.93 -6.20
CA ARG A 51 -0.21 -10.87 -4.77
C ARG A 51 0.41 -9.68 -4.08
N ARG A 52 1.70 -9.43 -4.30
CA ARG A 52 2.40 -8.27 -3.73
C ARG A 52 1.78 -6.95 -4.20
N ARG A 53 1.46 -6.82 -5.49
CA ARG A 53 0.79 -5.62 -6.03
C ARG A 53 -0.58 -5.40 -5.40
N ILE A 54 -1.38 -6.45 -5.22
CA ILE A 54 -2.67 -6.37 -4.53
C ILE A 54 -2.48 -5.89 -3.08
N LEU A 55 -1.54 -6.48 -2.35
CA LEU A 55 -1.25 -6.08 -0.98
C LEU A 55 -0.81 -4.62 -0.89
N GLN A 56 0.03 -4.15 -1.82
CA GLN A 56 0.43 -2.74 -1.86
C GLN A 56 -0.76 -1.81 -2.08
N LEU A 57 -1.64 -2.13 -3.04
CA LEU A 57 -2.85 -1.34 -3.28
C LEU A 57 -3.77 -1.29 -2.05
N VAL A 58 -3.91 -2.41 -1.34
CA VAL A 58 -4.69 -2.46 -0.09
C VAL A 58 -4.02 -1.61 0.99
N GLN A 59 -2.70 -1.68 1.15
CA GLN A 59 -1.97 -0.86 2.12
C GLN A 59 -2.09 0.64 1.82
N ASP A 60 -2.04 1.01 0.55
CA ASP A 60 -2.19 2.40 0.11
C ASP A 60 -3.62 2.90 0.39
N ALA A 61 -4.63 2.09 0.06
CA ALA A 61 -6.04 2.42 0.35
C ALA A 61 -6.32 2.55 1.86
N LEU A 62 -5.78 1.65 2.69
CA LEU A 62 -5.91 1.75 4.15
C LEU A 62 -5.19 2.98 4.71
N SER A 63 -4.04 3.33 4.13
CA SER A 63 -3.30 4.53 4.51
C SER A 63 -4.07 5.79 4.18
N GLN A 64 -4.72 5.83 3.01
CA GLN A 64 -5.61 6.93 2.61
C GLN A 64 -6.82 7.01 3.54
N LEU A 65 -7.52 5.90 3.78
CA LEU A 65 -8.66 5.87 4.69
C LEU A 65 -8.31 6.40 6.09
N ARG A 66 -7.15 6.00 6.62
CA ARG A 66 -6.67 6.48 7.91
C ARG A 66 -6.43 8.00 7.92
N LEU A 67 -5.99 8.58 6.80
CA LEU A 67 -5.85 10.02 6.66
C LEU A 67 -7.22 10.70 6.61
N ASP A 68 -8.15 10.15 5.83
CA ASP A 68 -9.52 10.67 5.71
C ASP A 68 -10.24 10.66 7.07
N MET A 69 -10.05 9.61 7.87
CA MET A 69 -10.56 9.55 9.25
C MET A 69 -10.01 10.66 10.14
N LYS A 70 -8.73 11.04 9.98
CA LYS A 70 -8.14 12.14 10.76
C LYS A 70 -8.76 13.48 10.37
N TYR A 71 -9.01 13.71 9.09
CA TYR A 71 -9.69 14.93 8.63
C TYR A 71 -11.12 14.99 9.14
N LEU A 72 -11.87 13.88 9.06
CA LEU A 72 -13.24 13.84 9.58
C LEU A 72 -13.31 14.16 11.08
N MET A 73 -12.39 13.61 11.87
CA MET A 73 -12.30 13.90 13.30
C MET A 73 -11.97 15.36 13.58
N PHE A 74 -11.07 15.94 12.79
CA PHE A 74 -10.72 17.35 12.90
C PHE A 74 -11.92 18.27 12.59
N ASP A 75 -12.62 18.01 11.49
CA ASP A 75 -13.80 18.78 11.11
C ASP A 75 -14.93 18.62 12.14
N LEU A 76 -15.09 17.43 12.72
CA LEU A 76 -16.04 17.19 13.80
C LEU A 76 -15.70 17.98 15.06
N GLU A 77 -14.43 18.10 15.42
CA GLU A 77 -14.01 18.92 16.56
C GLU A 77 -14.22 20.41 16.30
N ALA A 78 -13.93 20.89 15.08
CA ALA A 78 -14.18 22.28 14.68
C ALA A 78 -15.68 22.62 14.79
N THR A 79 -16.55 21.80 14.19
CA THR A 79 -18.01 22.01 14.24
C THR A 79 -18.58 21.91 15.66
N ARG A 80 -18.02 21.05 16.52
CA ARG A 80 -18.38 21.01 17.95
C ARG A 80 -18.02 22.29 18.67
N ARG A 81 -16.80 22.81 18.47
CA ARG A 81 -16.37 24.08 19.08
C ARG A 81 -17.23 25.24 18.64
N GLU A 82 -17.48 25.38 17.33
CA GLU A 82 -18.34 26.42 16.78
C GLU A 82 -19.75 26.38 17.38
N ARG A 83 -20.35 25.19 17.45
CA ARG A 83 -21.66 25.00 18.10
C ARG A 83 -21.62 25.43 19.57
N ASP A 84 -20.60 25.05 20.32
CA ASP A 84 -20.49 25.35 21.74
C ASP A 84 -20.20 26.85 21.99
N ASP A 85 -19.53 27.54 21.06
CA ASP A 85 -19.38 29.00 21.05
C ASP A 85 -20.73 29.69 20.78
N TYR A 86 -21.49 29.25 19.77
CA TYR A 86 -22.81 29.82 19.48
C TYR A 86 -23.81 29.62 20.61
N ARG A 87 -23.80 28.46 21.29
CA ARG A 87 -24.66 28.23 22.46
C ARG A 87 -24.35 29.18 23.60
N ARG A 88 -23.07 29.40 23.90
CA ARG A 88 -22.65 30.36 24.94
C ARG A 88 -23.11 31.78 24.63
N GLN A 89 -22.98 32.23 23.38
CA GLN A 89 -23.44 33.57 22.97
C GLN A 89 -24.96 33.75 23.17
N VAL A 90 -25.75 32.73 22.86
CA VAL A 90 -27.22 32.77 23.05
C VAL A 90 -27.61 32.73 24.54
N GLU A 91 -26.88 32.00 25.37
CA GLU A 91 -27.13 31.91 26.82
C GLU A 91 -26.67 33.16 27.59
N GLU A 92 -25.71 33.93 27.05
CA GLU A 92 -25.22 35.19 27.62
C GLU A 92 -26.01 36.44 27.18
N THR A 93 -26.99 36.29 26.27
CA THR A 93 -27.88 37.38 25.79
C THR A 93 -29.24 37.33 26.47
#